data_AF-A0AA97FA23-F1
#
_entry.id   AF-A0AA97FA23-F1
#
_cell.length_a   1.000
_cell.length_b   1.000
_cell.length_c   1.000
_cell.angle_alpha   90.00
_cell.angle_beta   90.00
_cell.angle_gamma   90.00
#
_symmetry.space_group_name_H-M   'P 1'
#
loop_
_entity.id
_entity.type
_entity.pdbx_description
1 polymer ?
#
loop_
_entity_poly.entity_id
_entity_poly.type
_entity_poly.pdbx_seq_one_letter_code
_entity_poly.pdbx_strand_id
1 'polypeptide(L)' 'MALPFLTSFALFLAHYAISSLLTPTQRNRPATLEEFDFPQVEEGTEQAVFFGDCWTEDWQVLWYGNLRTKKIKQGGKK' A
#
# COMPACT_ATOMS: atom_id res chain seq x y z
N MET A 1 30.31 -18.14 39.52
CA MET A 1 30.27 -17.84 38.06
C MET A 1 28.91 -18.08 37.40
N ALA A 2 28.10 -19.07 37.83
CA ALA A 2 26.81 -19.35 37.20
C ALA A 2 25.67 -18.36 37.55
N LEU A 3 25.63 -17.84 38.78
CA LEU A 3 24.61 -16.88 39.23
C LEU A 3 24.56 -15.59 38.38
N PRO A 4 25.68 -14.88 38.10
CA PRO A 4 25.64 -13.69 37.25
C PRO A 4 25.24 -14.00 35.81
N PHE A 5 25.64 -15.18 35.30
CA PHE A 5 25.26 -15.63 33.96
C PHE A 5 23.74 -15.86 33.83
N LEU A 6 23.12 -16.51 34.83
CA LEU A 6 21.67 -16.72 34.86
C LEU A 6 20.89 -15.41 34.96
N THR A 7 21.37 -14.45 35.77
CA THR A 7 20.74 -13.13 35.86
C THR A 7 20.85 -12.34 34.57
N SER A 8 22.02 -12.35 33.91
CA SER A 8 22.20 -11.69 32.61
C SER A 8 21.32 -12.32 31.52
N PHE A 9 21.19 -13.64 31.53
CA PHE A 9 20.34 -14.36 30.58
C PHE A 9 18.85 -14.05 30.81
N ALA A 10 18.41 -14.00 32.07
CA ALA A 10 17.03 -13.61 32.41
C ALA A 10 16.73 -12.16 32.00
N LEU A 11 17.69 -11.24 32.23
CA LEU A 11 17.57 -9.84 31.81
C LEU A 11 17.50 -9.70 30.28
N PHE A 12 18.27 -10.49 29.54
CA PHE A 12 18.21 -10.53 28.08
C PHE A 12 16.84 -10.97 27.58
N LEU A 13 16.29 -12.05 28.13
CA LEU A 13 14.95 -12.54 27.76
C LEU A 13 13.86 -11.52 28.11
N ALA A 14 13.95 -10.90 29.27
CA ALA A 14 13.02 -9.85 29.68
C ALA A 14 13.08 -8.65 28.71
N HIS A 15 14.28 -8.20 28.35
CA HIS A 15 14.45 -7.09 27.40
C HIS A 15 13.93 -7.45 26.00
N TYR A 16 14.22 -8.65 25.50
CA TYR A 16 13.73 -9.12 24.20
C TYR A 16 12.20 -9.18 24.15
N ALA A 17 11.56 -9.69 25.20
CA ALA A 17 10.11 -9.72 25.31
C ALA A 17 9.53 -8.29 25.26
N ILE A 18 10.07 -7.38 26.07
CA ILE A 18 9.66 -5.97 26.11
C ILE A 18 9.84 -5.31 24.73
N SER A 19 10.99 -5.52 24.08
CA SER A 19 11.28 -4.98 22.75
C SER A 19 10.30 -5.50 21.70
N SER A 20 9.98 -6.80 21.73
CA SER A 20 9.02 -7.42 20.80
C SER A 20 7.62 -6.84 20.96
N LEU A 21 7.18 -6.64 22.21
CA LEU A 21 5.89 -6.02 22.54
C LEU A 21 5.81 -4.54 22.13
N LEU A 22 6.92 -3.81 22.24
CA LEU A 22 6.99 -2.38 21.89
C LEU A 22 7.29 -2.14 20.41
N THR A 23 7.70 -3.16 19.66
CA THR A 23 8.03 -3.01 18.24
C THR A 23 6.76 -2.61 17.48
N PRO A 24 6.73 -1.42 16.85
CA PRO A 24 5.57 -1.01 16.09
C PRO A 24 5.36 -1.97 14.92
N THR A 25 4.12 -2.42 14.72
CA THR A 25 3.76 -3.21 13.54
C THR A 25 4.11 -2.43 12.28
N GLN A 26 4.97 -3.02 11.44
CA GLN A 26 5.24 -2.55 10.09
C GLN A 26 3.91 -2.55 9.32
N ARG A 27 3.41 -1.37 8.99
CA ARG A 27 2.22 -1.23 8.15
C ARG A 27 2.69 -1.25 6.70
N ASN A 28 2.14 -2.16 5.90
CA ASN A 28 2.35 -2.14 4.45
C ASN A 28 1.97 -0.76 3.93
N ARG A 29 2.90 -0.10 3.24
CA ARG A 29 2.63 1.14 2.51
C ARG A 29 1.62 0.79 1.40
N PRO A 30 0.56 1.58 1.20
CA PRO A 30 -0.26 1.44 0.01
C PRO A 30 0.64 1.58 -1.22
N ALA A 31 0.34 0.81 -2.28
CA ALA A 31 0.94 1.04 -3.58
C ALA A 31 0.81 2.52 -3.94
N THR A 32 1.87 3.14 -4.45
CA THR A 32 1.84 4.52 -4.92
C THR A 32 1.38 4.59 -6.38
N LEU A 33 0.92 5.75 -6.84
CA LEU A 33 0.46 5.93 -8.23
C LEU A 33 1.54 5.57 -9.26
N GLU A 34 2.80 5.82 -8.90
CA GLU A 34 4.00 5.52 -9.69
C GLU A 34 4.27 4.01 -9.87
N GLU A 35 3.60 3.13 -9.11
CA GLU A 35 3.75 1.69 -9.26
C GLU A 35 2.86 1.11 -10.38
N PHE A 36 1.95 1.92 -10.94
CA PHE A 36 1.02 1.51 -11.99
C PHE A 36 1.33 2.22 -13.29
N ASP A 37 1.33 1.46 -14.38
CA ASP A 37 1.44 2.00 -15.73
C ASP A 37 0.03 2.30 -16.26
N PHE A 38 -0.35 3.57 -16.26
CA PHE A 38 -1.65 4.03 -16.75
C PHE A 38 -1.48 4.67 -18.12
N PRO A 39 -2.44 4.49 -19.05
CA PRO A 39 -2.48 5.29 -20.27
C PRO A 39 -2.65 6.76 -19.91
N GLN A 40 -1.57 7.51 -20.09
CA GLN A 40 -1.48 8.94 -19.87
C GLN A 40 -1.17 9.63 -21.18
N VAL A 41 -1.57 10.88 -21.26
CA VAL A 41 -1.38 11.73 -22.43
C VAL A 41 -0.11 12.54 -22.21
N GLU A 42 0.71 12.67 -23.24
CA GLU A 42 1.89 13.52 -23.19
C GLU A 42 1.58 14.91 -23.75
N GLU A 43 2.44 15.88 -23.46
CA GLU A 43 2.31 17.20 -24.04
C GLU A 43 2.48 17.12 -25.57
N GLY A 44 1.46 17.58 -26.31
CA GLY A 44 1.43 17.53 -27.76
C GLY A 44 0.69 16.34 -28.36
N THR A 45 0.15 15.41 -27.56
CA THR A 45 -0.78 14.40 -28.09
C THR A 45 -2.04 15.08 -28.64
N GLU A 46 -2.47 14.65 -29.83
CA GLU A 46 -3.62 15.23 -30.50
C GLU A 46 -4.93 14.97 -29.73
N GLN A 47 -5.82 15.96 -29.73
CA GLN A 47 -7.13 15.83 -29.11
C GLN A 47 -8.12 15.22 -30.10
N ALA A 48 -8.58 14.00 -29.83
CA ALA A 48 -9.64 13.38 -30.60
C ALA A 48 -10.97 14.12 -30.38
N VAL A 49 -11.63 14.49 -31.47
CA VAL A 49 -12.97 15.10 -31.48
C VAL A 49 -13.89 14.20 -32.27
N PHE A 50 -14.97 13.74 -31.64
CA PHE A 50 -15.92 12.81 -32.24
C PHE A 50 -17.24 13.51 -32.56
N PHE A 51 -17.79 13.19 -33.73
CA PHE A 51 -19.12 13.63 -34.15
C PHE A 51 -19.98 12.39 -34.46
N GLY A 52 -21.06 12.21 -33.70
CA GLY A 52 -21.89 11.00 -33.79
C GLY A 52 -21.26 9.79 -33.08
N ASP A 53 -21.79 8.61 -33.35
CA ASP A 53 -21.34 7.36 -32.72
C ASP A 53 -20.13 6.78 -33.46
N CYS A 54 -19.03 6.59 -32.74
CA CYS A 54 -17.83 5.95 -33.26
C CYS A 54 -17.14 5.11 -32.18
N TRP A 55 -16.38 4.11 -32.60
CA TRP A 55 -15.50 3.34 -31.74
C TRP A 55 -14.08 3.89 -31.84
N THR A 56 -13.37 3.94 -30.72
CA THR A 56 -11.96 4.32 -30.66
C THR A 56 -11.19 3.26 -29.88
N GLU A 57 -9.96 3.01 -30.32
CA GLU A 57 -9.05 2.06 -29.67
C GLU A 57 -8.29 2.72 -28.51
N ASP A 58 -8.15 4.04 -28.55
CA ASP A 58 -7.36 4.82 -27.59
C ASP A 58 -8.21 5.33 -26.42
N TRP A 59 -7.61 5.33 -25.23
CA TRP A 59 -8.22 5.81 -24.00
C TRP A 59 -7.16 6.34 -23.04
N GLN A 60 -7.57 7.22 -22.13
CA GLN A 60 -6.69 7.80 -21.12
C GLN A 60 -7.35 7.77 -19.74
N VAL A 61 -6.53 7.66 -18.69
CA VAL A 61 -7.00 7.77 -17.31
C VAL A 61 -6.96 9.24 -16.89
N LEU A 62 -8.14 9.88 -16.83
CA LEU A 62 -8.26 11.27 -16.38
C LEU A 62 -8.03 11.43 -14.87
N TRP A 63 -8.51 10.47 -14.09
CA TRP A 63 -8.39 10.52 -12.64
C TRP A 63 -8.42 9.13 -12.02
N TYR A 64 -7.56 8.91 -11.02
CA TYR A 64 -7.53 7.69 -10.23
C TYR A 64 -7.22 8.03 -8.76
N GLY A 65 -7.79 7.27 -7.82
CA GLY A 65 -7.60 7.53 -6.40
C GLY A 65 -8.13 6.44 -5.49
N ASN A 66 -8.11 6.72 -4.19
CA ASN A 66 -8.62 5.83 -3.14
C ASN A 66 -7.87 4.48 -3.01
N LEU A 67 -6.55 4.50 -3.17
CA LEU A 67 -5.67 3.37 -2.89
C LEU A 67 -5.68 3.06 -1.38
N ARG A 68 -6.39 1.98 -0.99
CA ARG A 68 -6.54 1.56 0.41
C ARG A 68 -5.83 0.24 0.66
N THR A 69 -5.13 0.14 1.78
CA THR A 69 -4.58 -1.13 2.30
C THR A 69 -5.58 -1.91 3.14
N LYS A 70 -6.74 -1.32 3.45
CA LYS A 70 -7.80 -1.95 4.23
C LYS A 70 -8.76 -2.68 3.29
N LYS A 71 -9.03 -3.95 3.57
CA LYS A 71 -10.07 -4.73 2.88
C LYS A 71 -11.40 -3.99 2.95
N ILE A 72 -12.12 -3.93 1.83
CA ILE A 72 -13.50 -3.44 1.79
C ILE A 72 -14.35 -4.40 2.62
N LYS A 73 -14.88 -3.91 3.74
CA LYS A 73 -15.85 -4.67 4.53
C LYS A 73 -17.22 -4.45 3.89
N GLN A 74 -17.80 -5.49 3.29
CA GLN A 74 -19.16 -5.43 2.78
C GLN A 74 -20.11 -5.25 3.97
N GLY A 75 -20.63 -4.05 4.14
CA GLY A 75 -21.69 -3.77 5.11
C GLY A 75 -23.02 -4.24 4.54
N GLY A 76 -23.39 -5.48 4.88
CA GLY A 76 -24.78 -5.98 4.93
C GLY A 76 -25.67 -5.78 3.71
N LYS A 77 -25.93 -6.86 2.97
CA LYS A 77 -27.18 -7.64 3.04
C LYS A 77 -27.02 -8.90 2.20
N LYS A 78 -27.53 -10.01 2.73
CA LYS A 78 -27.86 -11.21 1.95
C LYS A 78 -28.93 -10.87 0.93
#